data_AF-A0A9D5RTW2-F1
#
_entry.id   AF-A0A9D5RTW2-F1
#
_cell.length_a   1.000
_cell.length_b   1.000
_cell.length_c   1.000
_cell.angle_alpha   90.00
_cell.angle_beta   90.00
_cell.angle_gamma   90.00
#
_symmetry.space_group_name_H-M   'P 1'
#
loop_
_entity.id
_entity.type
_entity.pdbx_description
1 polymer ?
#
loop_
_entity_poly.entity_id
_entity_poly.type
_entity_poly.pdbx_seq_one_letter_code
_entity_poly.pdbx_strand_id
1 'polypeptide(L)'
;MLNDQLVTENHSVLSPSEKYLLEMAVSEADNVRGFKFVVKDASDNEEIYMSKDFFRLRDTNYLFWGEDETIWVYSGDLGTFYWEKVSDSWNKKTYTENTDRIEVPELLKELKPQYFK
;
A
#
# COMPACT_ATOMS: atom_id res chain seq x y z
N MET A 1 -11.87 3.74 -13.82
CA MET A 1 -12.13 4.72 -12.74
C MET A 1 -10.99 4.56 -11.75
N LEU A 2 -10.23 5.61 -11.40
CA LEU A 2 -9.05 5.51 -10.52
C LEU A 2 -9.34 4.79 -9.19
N ASN A 3 -10.58 4.86 -8.70
CA ASN A 3 -10.98 4.28 -7.43
C ASN A 3 -10.88 2.75 -7.38
N ASP A 4 -10.93 2.06 -8.53
CA ASP A 4 -10.90 0.59 -8.54
C ASP A 4 -9.50 0.04 -8.22
N GLN A 5 -8.46 0.88 -8.36
CA GLN A 5 -7.06 0.54 -8.05
C GLN A 5 -6.67 0.83 -6.59
N LEU A 6 -7.46 1.64 -5.89
CA LEU A 6 -7.18 2.01 -4.50
C LEU A 6 -7.84 1.03 -3.55
N VAL A 7 -7.07 0.49 -2.62
CA VAL A 7 -7.60 -0.26 -1.50
C VAL A 7 -8.27 0.72 -0.53
N THR A 8 -9.47 0.36 -0.07
CA THR A 8 -10.21 1.10 0.95
C THR A 8 -10.74 0.13 2.00
N GLU A 9 -11.39 0.65 3.05
CA GLU A 9 -11.99 -0.20 4.09
C GLU A 9 -13.00 -1.23 3.55
N ASN A 10 -13.64 -0.96 2.41
CA ASN A 10 -14.67 -1.80 1.83
C ASN A 10 -14.31 -2.31 0.42
N HIS A 11 -13.05 -2.13 0.00
CA HIS A 11 -12.59 -2.52 -1.33
C HIS A 11 -11.16 -3.04 -1.26
N SER A 12 -10.98 -4.31 -1.64
CA SER A 12 -9.68 -4.94 -1.79
C SER A 12 -9.28 -5.00 -3.26
N VAL A 13 -7.98 -5.04 -3.52
CA VAL A 13 -7.44 -4.95 -4.89
C VAL A 13 -6.50 -6.11 -5.15
N LEU A 14 -6.70 -6.79 -6.27
CA LEU A 14 -5.81 -7.83 -6.76
C LEU A 14 -4.49 -7.24 -7.25
N SER A 15 -3.40 -7.98 -7.05
CA SER A 15 -2.11 -7.62 -7.58
C SER A 15 -2.09 -7.72 -9.12
N PRO A 16 -1.10 -7.12 -9.82
CA PRO A 16 -1.02 -7.17 -11.28
C PRO A 16 -1.02 -8.59 -11.86
N SER A 17 -0.45 -9.56 -11.15
CA SER A 17 -0.45 -10.98 -11.50
C SER A 17 -1.66 -11.75 -10.98
N GLU A 18 -2.57 -11.09 -10.28
CA GLU A 18 -3.78 -11.65 -9.65
C GLU A 18 -3.51 -12.76 -8.62
N LYS A 19 -2.25 -12.94 -8.21
CA LYS A 19 -1.84 -13.94 -7.22
C LYS A 19 -2.10 -13.50 -5.79
N TYR A 20 -2.15 -12.19 -5.56
CA TYR A 20 -2.27 -11.63 -4.23
C TYR A 20 -3.45 -10.67 -4.14
N LEU A 21 -4.08 -10.64 -2.98
CA LEU A 21 -5.11 -9.67 -2.63
C LEU A 21 -4.57 -8.72 -1.55
N LEU A 22 -4.73 -7.41 -1.77
CA LEU A 22 -4.32 -6.38 -0.81
C LEU A 22 -5.55 -5.76 -0.15
N GLU A 23 -5.54 -5.73 1.19
CA GLU A 23 -6.67 -5.23 1.99
C GLU A 23 -6.21 -4.33 3.15
N MET A 24 -7.13 -3.51 3.65
CA MET A 24 -6.96 -2.78 4.91
C MET A 24 -7.47 -3.60 6.08
N ALA A 25 -6.59 -3.93 7.02
CA ALA A 25 -6.95 -4.40 8.35
C ALA A 25 -7.15 -3.19 9.28
N VAL A 26 -8.37 -2.65 9.27
CA VAL A 26 -8.75 -1.50 10.09
C VAL A 26 -8.83 -1.90 11.55
N SER A 27 -8.17 -1.15 12.43
CA SER A 27 -8.22 -1.36 13.87
C SER A 27 -8.07 -0.03 14.61
N GLU A 28 -8.31 -0.08 15.92
CA GLU A 28 -8.12 1.06 16.82
C GLU A 28 -6.96 0.74 17.76
N ALA A 29 -6.01 1.68 17.85
CA ALA A 29 -4.88 1.61 18.77
C ALA A 29 -4.79 2.94 19.52
N ASP A 30 -4.76 2.90 20.85
CA ASP A 30 -4.69 4.10 21.72
C ASP A 30 -5.76 5.17 21.40
N ASN A 31 -7.01 4.74 21.15
CA ASN A 31 -8.14 5.59 20.70
C ASN A 31 -7.94 6.28 19.34
N VAL A 32 -7.00 5.80 18.53
CA VAL A 32 -6.77 6.28 17.17
C VAL A 32 -7.17 5.19 16.20
N ARG A 33 -8.15 5.49 15.36
CA ARG A 33 -8.58 4.62 14.27
C ARG A 33 -7.57 4.69 13.11
N GLY A 34 -7.15 3.55 12.62
CA GLY A 34 -6.18 3.43 11.55
C GLY A 34 -6.22 2.05 10.90
N PHE A 35 -5.25 1.76 10.07
CA PHE A 35 -5.14 0.47 9.42
C PHE A 35 -3.69 0.01 9.34
N LYS A 36 -3.53 -1.31 9.33
CA LYS A 36 -2.40 -2.00 8.71
C LYS A 36 -2.88 -2.52 7.37
N PHE A 37 -1.98 -2.75 6.42
CA PHE A 37 -2.37 -3.50 5.22
C PHE A 37 -2.02 -4.99 5.39
N VAL A 38 -2.81 -5.83 4.74
CA VAL A 38 -2.57 -7.28 4.68
C VAL A 38 -2.47 -7.71 3.22
N VAL A 39 -1.62 -8.69 2.98
CA VAL A 39 -1.51 -9.39 1.71
C VAL A 39 -2.00 -10.81 1.93
N LYS A 40 -2.92 -11.25 1.08
CA LYS A 40 -3.46 -12.61 1.08
C LYS A 40 -3.12 -13.31 -0.21
N ASP A 41 -2.98 -14.64 -0.17
CA ASP A 41 -3.00 -15.44 -1.39
C ASP A 41 -4.42 -15.39 -1.99
N ALA A 42 -4.53 -15.04 -3.27
CA ALA A 42 -5.83 -14.86 -3.91
C ALA A 42 -6.58 -16.19 -4.14
N SER A 43 -5.88 -17.32 -4.10
CA SER A 43 -6.49 -18.63 -4.39
C SER A 43 -7.31 -19.19 -3.23
N ASP A 44 -6.91 -18.90 -1.99
CA ASP A 44 -7.54 -19.42 -0.77
C ASP A 44 -7.81 -18.37 0.32
N ASN A 45 -7.42 -17.10 0.08
CA ASN A 45 -7.48 -16.00 1.03
C ASN A 45 -6.64 -16.18 2.30
N GLU A 46 -5.61 -17.03 2.30
CA GLU A 46 -4.67 -17.13 3.41
C GLU A 46 -3.85 -15.83 3.55
N GLU A 47 -3.75 -15.29 4.77
CA GLU A 47 -2.89 -14.14 5.05
C GLU A 47 -1.42 -14.55 5.00
N ILE A 48 -0.68 -14.01 4.03
CA ILE A 48 0.76 -14.27 3.85
C ILE A 48 1.62 -13.14 4.43
N TYR A 49 1.05 -11.96 4.66
CA TYR A 49 1.76 -10.83 5.25
C TYR A 49 0.82 -9.80 5.87
N MET A 50 1.28 -9.17 6.96
CA MET A 50 0.68 -7.98 7.55
C MET A 50 1.77 -6.92 7.77
N SER A 51 1.47 -5.67 7.40
CA SER A 51 2.39 -4.55 7.63
C SER A 51 2.62 -4.32 9.12
N LYS A 52 3.85 -3.98 9.49
CA LYS A 52 4.17 -3.58 10.88
C LYS A 52 3.66 -2.17 11.18
N ASP A 53 3.65 -1.32 10.17
CA ASP A 53 3.25 0.09 10.25
C ASP A 53 1.73 0.27 10.34
N PHE A 54 1.31 1.20 11.20
CA PHE A 54 -0.07 1.60 11.40
C PHE A 54 -0.29 3.01 10.83
N PHE A 55 -1.26 3.14 9.93
CA PHE A 55 -1.59 4.39 9.24
C PHE A 55 -2.91 4.93 9.77
N ARG A 56 -2.92 6.17 10.26
CA ARG A 56 -4.12 6.78 10.85
C ARG A 56 -5.10 7.16 9.74
N LEU A 57 -6.35 6.73 9.87
CA LEU A 57 -7.37 6.96 8.82
C LEU A 57 -7.81 8.43 8.69
N ARG A 58 -7.58 9.26 9.72
CA ARG A 58 -7.88 10.70 9.66
C ARG A 58 -7.01 11.46 8.65
N ASP A 59 -5.83 10.91 8.34
CA ASP A 59 -4.89 11.51 7.41
C ASP A 59 -5.22 11.04 5.98
N THR A 60 -4.78 11.76 4.95
CA THR A 60 -4.91 11.28 3.57
C THR A 60 -3.98 10.09 3.38
N ASN A 61 -4.54 8.91 3.11
CA ASN A 61 -3.76 7.72 2.77
C ASN A 61 -4.21 7.14 1.43
N TYR A 62 -3.26 6.65 0.65
CA TYR A 62 -3.51 5.84 -0.54
C TYR A 62 -2.74 4.55 -0.40
N LEU A 63 -3.43 3.41 -0.57
CA LEU A 63 -2.88 2.06 -0.54
C LEU A 63 -3.25 1.37 -1.85
N PHE A 64 -2.28 0.84 -2.57
CA PHE A 64 -2.50 0.22 -3.88
C PHE A 64 -1.32 -0.64 -4.32
N TRP A 65 -1.50 -1.41 -5.38
CA TRP A 65 -0.43 -2.12 -6.08
C TRP A 65 0.22 -1.24 -7.15
N GLY A 66 1.55 -1.17 -7.14
CA GLY A 66 2.34 -0.72 -8.28
C GLY A 66 2.53 -1.84 -9.31
N GLU A 67 3.13 -1.49 -10.46
CA GLU A 67 3.20 -2.38 -11.63
C GLU A 67 4.04 -3.65 -11.39
N ASP A 68 5.12 -3.54 -10.62
CA ASP A 68 6.06 -4.64 -10.37
C ASP A 68 5.74 -5.46 -9.10
N GLU A 69 4.46 -5.74 -8.84
CA GLU A 69 4.03 -6.40 -7.59
C GLU A 69 4.49 -5.65 -6.33
N THR A 70 4.70 -4.34 -6.44
CA THR A 70 5.08 -3.49 -5.30
C THR A 70 3.84 -3.00 -4.60
N ILE A 71 3.84 -2.93 -3.28
CA ILE A 71 2.74 -2.30 -2.53
C ILE A 71 3.15 -0.88 -2.23
N TRP A 72 2.30 0.09 -2.53
CA TRP A 72 2.56 1.49 -2.26
C TRP A 72 1.63 2.02 -1.19
N VAL A 73 2.21 2.80 -0.27
CA VAL A 73 1.46 3.60 0.69
C VAL A 73 1.93 5.05 0.61
N TYR A 74 1.03 5.94 0.21
CA TYR A 74 1.18 7.36 0.51
C TYR A 74 0.44 7.65 1.81
N SER A 75 1.10 8.32 2.74
CA SER A 75 0.50 8.89 3.94
C SER A 75 0.83 10.37 4.03
N GLY A 76 -0.18 11.21 4.17
CA GLY A 76 -0.01 12.65 4.34
C GLY A 76 0.74 13.04 5.61
N ASP A 77 0.85 12.13 6.59
CA ASP A 77 1.56 12.33 7.85
C ASP A 77 2.96 11.73 7.84
N LEU A 78 3.09 10.47 7.40
CA LEU A 78 4.33 9.71 7.53
C LEU A 78 5.22 9.79 6.29
N GLY A 79 4.68 10.15 5.13
CA GLY A 79 5.38 10.17 3.85
C GLY A 79 4.98 9.02 2.93
N THR A 80 5.84 8.72 1.96
CA THR A 80 5.58 7.70 0.92
C THR A 80 6.52 6.52 1.09
N PHE A 81 5.92 5.34 1.10
CA PHE A 81 6.60 4.08 1.31
C PHE A 81 6.16 3.07 0.27
N TYR A 82 6.99 2.08 0.06
CA TYR A 82 6.61 0.96 -0.75
C TYR A 82 7.26 -0.32 -0.22
N TRP A 83 6.63 -1.45 -0.53
CA TRP A 83 7.10 -2.78 -0.15
C TRP A 83 7.37 -3.58 -1.40
N GLU A 84 8.55 -4.17 -1.46
CA GLU A 84 8.94 -5.14 -2.48
C GLU A 84 8.92 -6.53 -1.88
N LYS A 85 8.49 -7.51 -2.67
CA LYS A 85 8.63 -8.91 -2.31
C LYS A 85 10.06 -9.37 -2.54
N VAL A 86 10.72 -9.81 -1.47
CA VAL A 86 12.05 -10.44 -1.50
C VAL A 86 11.91 -11.84 -0.92
N SER A 87 11.91 -12.84 -1.79
CA SER A 87 11.60 -14.23 -1.45
C SER A 87 10.20 -14.35 -0.80
N ASP A 88 10.13 -14.81 0.45
CA ASP A 88 8.88 -15.01 1.20
C ASP A 88 8.59 -13.85 2.16
N SER A 89 9.14 -12.65 1.91
CA SER A 89 9.00 -11.50 2.79
C SER A 89 8.75 -10.21 2.02
N TRP A 90 8.02 -9.29 2.64
CA TRP A 90 7.75 -7.95 2.11
C TRP A 90 8.61 -6.93 2.86
N ASN A 91 9.54 -6.32 2.14
CA ASN A 91 10.50 -5.39 2.70
C ASN A 91 10.09 -3.95 2.43
N LYS A 92 9.87 -3.19 3.50
CA LYS A 92 9.56 -1.77 3.46
C LYS A 92 10.77 -0.97 2.96
N LYS A 93 10.52 -0.01 2.08
CA LYS A 93 11.45 1.03 1.66
C LYS A 93 10.77 2.40 1.77
N THR A 94 11.53 3.40 2.20
CA THR A 94 11.08 4.80 2.17
C THR A 94 11.39 5.39 0.80
N TYR A 95 10.40 5.95 0.11
CA TYR A 95 10.59 6.49 -1.24
C TYR A 95 11.63 7.62 -1.27
N THR A 96 11.63 8.51 -0.28
CA THR A 96 12.54 9.68 -0.25
C THR A 96 13.99 9.35 0.09
N GLU A 97 14.25 8.20 0.71
CA GLU A 97 15.59 7.79 1.16
C GLU A 97 16.25 6.82 0.20
N ASN A 98 15.50 6.26 -0.76
CA ASN A 98 16.06 5.27 -1.64
C ASN A 98 16.93 5.93 -2.74
N THR A 99 18.15 5.43 -2.87
CA THR A 99 19.11 5.83 -3.90
C THR A 99 18.88 5.09 -5.22
N ASP A 100 18.16 3.96 -5.18
CA ASP A 100 17.70 3.24 -6.35
C ASP A 100 16.49 3.94 -6.95
N ARG A 101 16.57 4.27 -8.24
CA ARG A 101 15.57 5.01 -9.02
C ARG A 101 14.31 4.16 -9.26
N ILE A 102 13.54 3.87 -8.23
CA ILE A 102 12.19 3.35 -8.45
C ILE A 102 11.33 4.47 -9.01
N GLU A 103 10.61 4.18 -10.10
CA GLU A 103 9.67 5.15 -10.67
C GLU A 103 8.43 5.24 -9.79
N VAL A 104 7.96 6.47 -9.57
CA VAL A 104 6.70 6.68 -8.85
C VAL A 104 5.56 6.18 -9.72
N PRO A 105 4.64 5.35 -9.19
CA PRO A 105 3.48 4.91 -9.93
C PRO A 105 2.68 6.10 -10.47
N GLU A 106 2.23 5.99 -11.73
CA GLU A 106 1.41 7.04 -12.38
C GLU A 106 0.18 7.40 -11.54
N LEU A 107 -0.42 6.42 -10.86
CA LEU A 107 -1.53 6.65 -9.95
C LEU A 107 -1.20 7.69 -8.86
N LEU A 108 0.02 7.68 -8.30
CA LEU A 108 0.43 8.70 -7.32
C LEU A 108 0.71 10.05 -7.97
N LYS A 109 1.23 10.10 -9.20
CA LYS A 109 1.39 11.34 -9.95
C LYS A 109 0.04 11.98 -10.25
N GLU A 110 -0.98 11.19 -10.56
CA GLU A 110 -2.35 11.68 -10.77
C GLU A 110 -3.03 12.14 -9.47
N LEU A 111 -2.87 11.39 -8.38
CA LEU A 111 -3.46 11.71 -7.07
C LEU A 111 -2.76 12.88 -6.36
N LYS A 112 -1.45 13.03 -6.56
CA LYS A 112 -0.59 14.04 -5.91
C LYS A 112 0.40 14.68 -6.89
N PRO A 113 -0.09 15.36 -7.96
CA PRO A 113 0.76 15.93 -9.03
C PRO A 113 1.70 17.05 -8.54
N GLN A 114 1.42 17.60 -7.37
CA GLN A 114 2.25 18.65 -6.74
C GLN A 114 3.50 18.06 -6.08
N TYR A 115 3.45 16.79 -5.69
CA TYR A 115 4.51 16.09 -4.95
C TYR A 115 5.32 15.15 -5.86
N PHE A 116 4.69 14.62 -6.91
CA PHE A 116 5.32 13.69 -7.85
C PHE A 116 5.14 14.24 -9.26
N LYS A 117 6.26 14.40 -9.99
CA LYS A 117 6.31 14.86 -11.37
C LYS A 117 6.78 13.73 -12.27
#